data_AF-A0A8S0FI83-F1
#
_entry.id   AF-A0A8S0FI83-F1
#
_cell.length_a   1.000
_cell.length_b   1.000
_cell.length_c   1.000
_cell.angle_alpha   90.00
_cell.angle_beta   90.00
_cell.angle_gamma   90.00
#
_symmetry.space_group_name_H-M   'P 1'
#
loop_
_entity.id
_entity.type
_entity.pdbx_description
1 polymer ?
#
loop_
_entity_poly.entity_id
_entity_poly.type
_entity_poly.pdbx_seq_one_letter_code
_entity_poly.pdbx_strand_id
1 'polypeptide(L)'
;MLVAPQLIITVIFFIWPAGEALWYSLQSVDPFGFSSQFVGLDNFVTLFHDSYYLDAFWTTIKFSTFVTVSGLLVSLFFAALVEYIVRGSRFYQTLMFLPYAVAPAVAAVLWIFLFNPGRGLITHFLAEFGYDWNHAQNSGQAMFLVVFASVWKQISYNFLFFYVPRAAIHPPFVDRSRSH
;
A
#
# COMPACT_ATOMS: atom_id res chain seq x y z
N MET A 1 -26.39 -5.22 22.28
CA MET A 1 -26.21 -6.62 21.82
C MET A 1 -25.72 -6.76 20.37
N LEU A 2 -25.77 -5.72 19.51
CA LEU A 2 -25.30 -5.80 18.11
C LEU A 2 -23.76 -5.85 17.93
N VAL A 3 -22.99 -5.38 18.92
CA VAL A 3 -21.52 -5.37 18.85
C VAL A 3 -20.89 -6.67 19.40
N ALA A 4 -21.67 -7.49 20.10
CA ALA A 4 -21.19 -8.73 20.71
C ALA A 4 -20.53 -9.70 19.71
N PRO A 5 -21.13 -10.04 18.54
CA PRO A 5 -20.47 -10.92 17.57
C PRO A 5 -19.17 -10.32 17.01
N GLN A 6 -19.13 -9.00 16.80
CA GLN A 6 -17.91 -8.30 16.36
C GLN A 6 -16.79 -8.36 17.40
N LEU A 7 -17.12 -8.15 18.68
CA LEU A 7 -16.15 -8.23 19.77
C LEU A 7 -15.61 -9.65 19.93
N ILE A 8 -16.46 -10.67 19.81
CA ILE A 8 -16.04 -12.08 19.89
C ILE A 8 -15.02 -12.39 18.79
N ILE A 9 -15.30 -12.01 17.54
CA ILE A 9 -14.37 -12.20 16.43
C ILE A 9 -13.05 -11.47 16.70
N THR A 10 -13.11 -10.22 17.16
CA THR A 10 -11.92 -9.43 17.48
C THR A 10 -11.07 -10.09 18.57
N VAL A 11 -11.70 -10.60 19.62
CA VAL A 11 -10.98 -11.26 20.72
C VAL A 11 -10.29 -12.54 20.24
N ILE A 12 -11.00 -13.39 19.50
CA ILE A 12 -10.49 -14.70 19.06
C ILE A 12 -9.39 -14.55 18.00
N PHE A 13 -9.59 -13.64 17.03
CA PHE A 13 -8.68 -13.54 15.87
C PHE A 13 -7.60 -12.47 16.02
N PHE A 14 -7.74 -11.52 16.94
CA PHE A 14 -6.72 -10.48 17.15
C PHE A 14 -6.15 -10.53 18.57
N ILE A 15 -6.97 -10.43 19.61
CA ILE A 15 -6.45 -10.29 20.99
C ILE A 15 -5.76 -11.58 21.46
N TRP A 16 -6.37 -12.73 21.20
CA TRP A 16 -5.80 -14.02 21.56
C TRP A 16 -4.42 -14.29 20.91
N PRO A 17 -4.28 -14.24 19.56
CA PRO A 17 -2.97 -14.44 18.94
C PRO A 17 -1.96 -13.34 19.30
N ALA A 18 -2.40 -12.12 19.59
CA ALA A 18 -1.50 -11.07 20.09
C ALA A 18 -0.96 -11.41 21.49
N GLY A 19 -1.79 -11.95 22.38
CA GLY A 19 -1.38 -12.43 23.70
C GLY A 19 -0.38 -13.59 23.61
N GLU A 20 -0.66 -14.57 22.76
CA GLU A 20 0.28 -15.68 22.48
C GLU A 20 1.61 -15.17 21.93
N ALA A 21 1.59 -14.23 20.97
CA ALA A 21 2.81 -13.63 20.43
C ALA A 21 3.63 -12.90 21.50
N LEU A 22 2.97 -12.17 22.41
CA LEU A 22 3.63 -11.52 23.55
C LEU A 22 4.24 -12.56 24.50
N TRP A 23 3.52 -13.64 24.79
CA TRP A 23 4.03 -14.72 25.63
C TRP A 23 5.25 -15.41 25.01
N TYR A 24 5.20 -15.74 23.71
CA TYR A 24 6.34 -16.31 22.99
C TYR A 24 7.51 -15.32 22.85
N SER A 25 7.25 -14.01 22.79
CA SER A 25 8.35 -13.02 22.72
C SER A 25 9.22 -13.01 23.98
N LEU A 26 8.68 -13.46 25.12
CA LEU A 26 9.42 -13.61 26.39
C LEU A 26 10.07 -15.00 26.57
N GLN A 27 9.89 -15.89 25.60
CA GLN A 27 10.40 -17.26 25.63
C GLN A 27 11.44 -17.47 24.53
N SER A 28 12.49 -18.22 24.85
CA SER A 28 13.43 -18.73 23.88
C SER A 28 12.99 -20.14 23.54
N VAL A 29 12.40 -20.30 22.36
CA VAL A 29 12.00 -21.60 21.82
C VAL A 29 13.16 -22.12 20.99
N ASP A 30 13.63 -23.34 21.30
CA ASP A 30 14.63 -24.02 20.49
C ASP A 30 14.14 -24.11 19.03
N PRO A 31 14.98 -23.88 18.01
CA PRO A 31 14.60 -24.02 16.59
C PRO A 31 13.88 -25.33 16.24
N PHE A 32 14.07 -26.39 17.04
CA PHE A 32 13.41 -27.69 16.86
C PHE A 32 12.22 -27.93 17.79
N GLY A 33 11.82 -26.95 18.61
CA GLY A 33 10.59 -26.97 19.42
C GLY A 33 10.62 -27.92 20.63
N PHE A 34 11.78 -28.52 20.94
CA PHE A 34 11.90 -29.52 22.01
C PHE A 34 11.97 -28.93 23.42
N SER A 35 12.31 -27.64 23.54
CA SER A 35 12.26 -26.94 24.82
C SER A 35 11.95 -25.45 24.62
N SER A 36 11.16 -24.89 25.54
CA SER A 36 10.93 -23.45 25.66
C SER A 36 11.41 -23.03 27.04
N GLN A 37 12.33 -22.07 27.10
CA GLN A 37 12.80 -21.49 28.35
C GLN A 37 12.32 -20.04 28.44
N PHE A 38 11.77 -19.67 29.60
CA PHE A 38 11.40 -18.28 29.87
C PHE A 38 12.67 -17.47 30.10
N VAL A 39 13.00 -16.61 29.14
CA VAL A 39 14.20 -15.75 29.16
C VAL A 39 13.87 -14.27 29.40
N GLY A 40 12.59 -13.95 29.60
CA GLY A 40 12.16 -12.59 29.90
C GLY A 40 12.49 -11.63 28.76
N LEU A 41 13.31 -10.61 29.05
CA LEU A 41 13.66 -9.56 28.08
C LEU A 41 14.94 -9.84 27.27
N ASP A 42 15.62 -10.97 27.49
CA ASP A 42 16.88 -11.28 26.80
C ASP A 42 16.72 -11.40 25.28
N ASN A 43 15.56 -11.86 24.81
CA ASN A 43 15.22 -11.85 23.38
C ASN A 43 15.25 -10.44 22.79
N PHE A 44 14.73 -9.45 23.52
CA PHE A 44 14.75 -8.05 23.09
C PHE A 44 16.17 -7.48 23.10
N VAL A 45 16.95 -7.74 24.15
CA VAL A 45 18.35 -7.30 24.23
C VAL A 45 19.17 -7.90 23.08
N THR A 46 18.97 -9.17 22.78
CA THR A 46 19.63 -9.85 21.65
C THR A 46 19.25 -9.21 20.31
N LEU A 47 17.96 -8.92 20.09
CA LEU A 47 17.49 -8.25 18.88
C LEU A 47 18.08 -6.83 18.73
N PHE A 48 18.22 -6.07 19.81
CA PHE A 48 18.83 -4.74 19.77
C PHE A 48 20.35 -4.75 19.52
N HIS A 49 21.03 -5.88 19.75
CA HIS A 49 22.44 -6.06 19.44
C HIS A 49 22.69 -6.71 18.06
N ASP A 50 21.64 -7.18 17.39
CA ASP A 50 21.73 -7.74 16.04
C ASP A 50 21.75 -6.61 15.00
N SER A 51 22.87 -6.46 14.30
CA SER A 51 23.03 -5.48 13.23
C SER A 51 22.03 -5.68 12.10
N TYR A 52 21.66 -6.93 11.77
CA TYR A 52 20.67 -7.19 10.73
C TYR A 52 19.28 -6.73 11.14
N TYR A 53 18.90 -6.93 12.40
CA TYR A 53 17.62 -6.46 12.92
C TYR A 53 17.55 -4.93 12.92
N LEU A 54 18.61 -4.26 13.37
CA LEU A 54 18.69 -2.79 13.34
C LEU A 54 18.65 -2.23 11.92
N ASP A 55 19.35 -2.85 10.97
CA ASP A 55 19.34 -2.45 9.57
C ASP A 55 17.95 -2.62 8.94
N ALA A 56 17.29 -3.74 9.22
CA ALA A 56 15.91 -3.98 8.78
C ALA A 56 14.95 -2.96 9.40
N PHE A 57 15.08 -2.68 10.70
CA PHE A 57 14.29 -1.69 11.41
C PHE A 57 14.43 -0.29 10.81
N TRP A 58 15.65 0.18 10.57
CA TRP A 58 15.90 1.46 9.91
C TRP A 58 15.40 1.49 8.48
N THR A 59 15.50 0.38 7.75
CA THR A 59 14.94 0.26 6.40
C THR A 59 13.42 0.38 6.43
N THR A 60 12.74 -0.27 7.38
CA THR A 60 11.29 -0.15 7.57
C THR A 60 10.89 1.26 7.92
N ILE A 61 11.58 1.94 8.84
CA ILE A 61 11.29 3.34 9.17
C ILE A 61 11.44 4.23 7.94
N LYS A 62 12.57 4.16 7.24
CA LYS A 62 12.79 4.93 6.01
C LYS A 62 11.71 4.63 4.98
N PHE A 63 11.39 3.35 4.75
CA PHE A 63 10.33 2.91 3.86
C PHE A 63 8.99 3.53 4.23
N SER A 64 8.53 3.33 5.46
CA SER A 64 7.26 3.85 5.94
C SER A 64 7.21 5.37 5.87
N THR A 65 8.27 6.09 6.27
CA THR A 65 8.33 7.55 6.16
C THR A 65 8.24 8.01 4.72
N PHE A 66 9.03 7.42 3.79
CA PHE A 66 8.97 7.79 2.38
C PHE A 66 7.57 7.53 1.82
N VAL A 67 7.02 6.33 2.04
CA VAL A 67 5.67 5.95 1.59
C VAL A 67 4.60 6.89 2.14
N THR A 68 4.64 7.20 3.43
CA THR A 68 3.67 8.11 4.05
C THR A 68 3.81 9.53 3.53
N VAL A 69 5.02 10.09 3.47
CA VAL A 69 5.24 11.45 3.00
C VAL A 69 4.87 11.59 1.52
N SER A 70 5.35 10.69 0.66
CA SER A 70 5.00 10.70 -0.76
C SER A 70 3.50 10.45 -0.96
N GLY A 71 2.90 9.52 -0.20
CA GLY A 71 1.48 9.23 -0.26
C GLY A 71 0.63 10.44 0.13
N LEU A 72 1.04 11.19 1.18
CA LEU A 72 0.40 12.43 1.59
C LEU A 72 0.55 13.53 0.55
N LEU A 73 1.77 13.77 0.05
CA LEU A 73 2.02 14.78 -0.98
C LEU A 73 1.20 14.52 -2.24
N VAL A 74 1.17 13.27 -2.68
CA VAL A 74 0.41 12.91 -3.88
C VAL A 74 -1.09 12.96 -3.60
N SER A 75 -1.56 12.45 -2.46
CA SER A 75 -2.98 12.58 -2.09
C SER A 75 -3.45 14.03 -2.05
N LEU A 76 -2.62 14.95 -1.55
CA LEU A 76 -2.90 16.38 -1.52
C LEU A 76 -2.94 16.98 -2.92
N PHE A 77 -1.96 16.65 -3.77
CA PHE A 77 -1.91 17.07 -5.17
C PHE A 77 -3.14 16.60 -5.96
N PHE A 78 -3.57 15.35 -5.76
CA PHE A 78 -4.75 14.82 -6.42
C PHE A 78 -6.05 15.39 -5.85
N ALA A 79 -6.14 15.63 -4.53
CA ALA A 79 -7.27 16.32 -3.93
C ALA A 79 -7.48 17.70 -4.57
N ALA A 80 -6.39 18.44 -4.83
CA ALA A 80 -6.45 19.71 -5.54
C ALA A 80 -6.85 19.57 -7.03
N LEU A 81 -6.39 18.52 -7.72
CA LEU A 81 -6.75 18.27 -9.12
C LEU A 81 -8.19 17.81 -9.34
N VAL A 82 -8.79 17.11 -8.37
CA VAL A 82 -10.18 16.64 -8.46
C VAL A 82 -11.17 17.79 -8.62
N GLU A 83 -10.84 18.98 -8.12
CA GLU A 83 -11.64 20.19 -8.30
C GLU A 83 -11.72 20.63 -9.77
N TYR A 84 -10.71 20.29 -10.60
CA TYR A 84 -10.62 20.68 -12.01
C TYR A 84 -11.18 19.63 -13.00
N ILE A 85 -11.35 18.37 -12.58
CA ILE A 85 -11.74 17.23 -13.45
C ILE A 85 -13.19 17.30 -13.97
N VAL A 86 -13.97 18.28 -13.54
CA VAL A 86 -15.38 18.45 -13.93
C VAL A 86 -15.57 18.63 -15.45
N ARG A 87 -14.53 19.00 -16.22
CA ARG A 87 -14.64 19.33 -17.66
C ARG A 87 -14.26 18.23 -18.68
N GLY A 88 -14.05 16.96 -18.27
CA GLY A 88 -13.69 15.85 -19.19
C GLY A 88 -14.28 14.47 -18.88
N SER A 89 -15.26 14.42 -17.96
CA SER A 89 -15.94 13.28 -17.33
C SER A 89 -15.69 11.84 -17.86
N ARG A 90 -16.11 11.47 -19.09
CA ARG A 90 -16.25 10.04 -19.45
C ARG A 90 -14.95 9.29 -19.74
N PHE A 91 -14.00 9.87 -20.48
CA PHE A 91 -12.75 9.18 -20.82
C PHE A 91 -11.85 9.03 -19.59
N TYR A 92 -11.72 10.10 -18.80
CA TYR A 92 -10.95 10.11 -17.56
C TYR A 92 -11.52 9.16 -16.52
N GLN A 93 -12.85 9.01 -16.44
CA GLN A 93 -13.48 8.01 -15.57
C GLN A 93 -13.01 6.60 -15.94
N THR A 94 -13.20 6.16 -17.19
CA THR A 94 -12.82 4.79 -17.59
C THR A 94 -11.35 4.49 -17.28
N LEU A 95 -10.46 5.46 -17.54
CA LEU A 95 -9.03 5.30 -17.25
C LEU A 95 -8.72 5.20 -15.75
N MET A 96 -9.47 5.90 -14.89
CA MET A 96 -9.29 5.91 -13.43
C MET A 96 -9.98 4.73 -12.72
N PHE A 97 -11.01 4.14 -13.33
CA PHE A 97 -11.68 2.93 -12.84
C PHE A 97 -10.87 1.65 -13.08
N LEU A 98 -10.12 1.58 -14.18
CA LEU A 98 -9.29 0.41 -14.54
C LEU A 98 -8.29 0.00 -13.43
N PRO A 99 -7.47 0.90 -12.86
CA PRO A 99 -6.52 0.56 -11.79
C PRO A 99 -7.17 -0.02 -10.53
N TYR A 100 -8.38 0.44 -10.22
CA TYR A 100 -9.10 0.00 -9.03
C TYR A 100 -9.58 -1.44 -9.14
N ALA A 101 -10.04 -1.85 -10.34
CA ALA A 101 -10.47 -3.21 -10.61
C ALA A 101 -9.31 -4.22 -10.56
N VAL A 102 -8.07 -3.74 -10.70
CA VAL A 102 -6.88 -4.59 -10.64
C VAL A 102 -6.52 -4.92 -9.19
N ALA A 103 -6.38 -6.21 -8.89
CA ALA A 103 -5.94 -6.67 -7.57
C ALA A 103 -4.57 -6.06 -7.19
N PRO A 104 -4.32 -5.73 -5.91
CA PRO A 104 -3.05 -5.11 -5.49
C PRO A 104 -1.82 -5.91 -5.94
N ALA A 105 -1.88 -7.24 -5.83
CA ALA A 105 -0.80 -8.13 -6.27
C ALA A 105 -0.56 -8.04 -7.79
N VAL A 106 -1.62 -8.01 -8.60
CA VAL A 106 -1.50 -7.90 -10.07
C VAL A 106 -0.92 -6.55 -10.47
N ALA A 107 -1.34 -5.47 -9.82
CA ALA A 107 -0.76 -4.14 -10.04
C ALA A 107 0.74 -4.10 -9.70
N ALA A 108 1.13 -4.70 -8.56
CA ALA A 108 2.54 -4.79 -8.17
C ALA A 108 3.37 -5.56 -9.19
N VAL A 109 2.89 -6.74 -9.62
CA VAL A 109 3.56 -7.56 -10.65
C VAL A 109 3.67 -6.82 -11.97
N LEU A 110 2.61 -6.11 -12.38
CA LEU A 110 2.61 -5.29 -13.60
C LEU A 110 3.70 -4.22 -13.57
N TRP A 111 3.82 -3.48 -12.47
CA TRP A 111 4.85 -2.44 -12.34
C TRP A 111 6.25 -3.05 -12.26
N ILE A 112 6.45 -4.14 -11.53
CA ILE A 112 7.74 -4.87 -11.50
C ILE A 112 8.13 -5.35 -12.91
N PHE A 113 7.16 -5.85 -13.67
CA PHE A 113 7.39 -6.31 -15.04
C PHE A 113 7.78 -5.16 -15.98
N LEU A 114 7.07 -4.02 -15.90
CA LEU A 114 7.37 -2.83 -16.71
C LEU A 114 8.72 -2.20 -16.36
N PHE A 115 9.12 -2.25 -15.09
CA PHE A 115 10.39 -1.74 -14.56
C PHE A 115 11.47 -2.83 -14.41
N ASN A 116 11.31 -3.98 -15.07
CA ASN A 116 12.26 -5.09 -15.01
C ASN A 116 13.61 -4.70 -15.64
N PRO A 117 14.75 -4.81 -14.93
CA PRO A 117 16.05 -4.37 -15.46
C PRO A 117 16.40 -5.09 -16.78
N GLY A 118 16.66 -4.31 -17.83
CA GLY A 118 17.11 -4.80 -19.14
C GLY A 118 16.04 -5.41 -20.05
N ARG A 119 14.82 -5.69 -19.57
CA ARG A 119 13.71 -6.21 -20.40
C ARG A 119 12.40 -5.44 -20.26
N GLY A 120 12.29 -4.58 -19.25
CA GLY A 120 11.11 -3.78 -19.00
C GLY A 120 11.03 -2.60 -19.96
N LEU A 121 9.83 -2.34 -20.49
CA LEU A 121 9.58 -1.23 -21.41
C LEU A 121 10.06 0.11 -20.83
N ILE A 122 9.76 0.37 -19.55
CA ILE A 122 10.12 1.64 -18.90
C ILE A 122 11.63 1.71 -18.65
N THR A 123 12.27 0.59 -18.30
CA THR A 123 13.74 0.55 -18.14
C THR A 123 14.47 0.77 -19.46
N HIS A 124 13.91 0.31 -20.57
CA HIS A 124 14.49 0.53 -21.90
C HIS A 124 14.44 2.01 -22.26
N PHE A 125 13.30 2.66 -22.06
CA PHE A 125 13.18 4.11 -22.22
C PHE A 125 14.15 4.87 -21.32
N LEU A 126 14.26 4.51 -20.04
CA LEU A 126 15.23 5.15 -19.12
C LEU A 126 16.68 4.99 -19.58
N ALA A 127 17.01 3.82 -20.14
CA ALA A 127 18.34 3.54 -20.69
C ALA A 127 18.63 4.38 -21.95
N GLU A 128 17.64 4.68 -22.79
CA GLU A 128 17.79 5.62 -23.92
C GLU A 128 18.17 7.03 -23.45
N PHE A 129 17.69 7.43 -22.27
CA PHE A 129 18.09 8.69 -21.60
C PHE A 129 19.40 8.57 -20.80
N GLY A 130 20.10 7.44 -20.89
CA GLY A 130 21.38 7.20 -20.20
C GLY A 130 21.26 6.86 -18.71
N TYR A 131 20.05 6.54 -18.22
CA TYR A 131 19.82 6.16 -16.82
C TYR A 131 19.68 4.64 -16.68
N ASP A 132 20.61 4.01 -15.94
CA ASP A 132 20.54 2.59 -15.65
C ASP A 132 19.57 2.32 -14.49
N TRP A 133 18.38 1.83 -14.84
CA TRP A 133 17.36 1.43 -13.87
C TRP A 133 17.51 -0.05 -13.50
N ASN A 134 17.93 -0.30 -12.27
CA ASN A 134 18.06 -1.62 -11.68
C ASN A 134 17.54 -1.67 -10.25
N HIS A 135 16.23 -1.85 -10.10
CA HIS A 135 15.59 -1.99 -8.80
C HIS A 135 15.99 -3.28 -8.03
N ALA A 136 16.61 -4.26 -8.69
CA ALA A 136 17.12 -5.46 -8.02
C ALA A 136 18.46 -5.22 -7.32
N GLN A 137 19.25 -4.24 -7.78
CA GLN A 137 20.55 -3.88 -7.19
C GLN A 137 20.50 -2.57 -6.40
N ASN A 138 19.54 -1.70 -6.68
CA ASN A 138 19.41 -0.40 -6.02
C ASN A 138 18.14 -0.33 -5.16
N SER A 139 18.33 -0.32 -3.84
CA SER A 139 17.24 -0.24 -2.85
C SER A 139 16.42 1.06 -2.97
N GLY A 140 17.02 2.16 -3.41
CA GLY A 140 16.32 3.43 -3.65
C GLY A 140 15.38 3.36 -4.85
N GLN A 141 15.77 2.67 -5.91
CA GLN A 141 14.91 2.44 -7.08
C GLN A 141 13.77 1.45 -6.76
N ALA A 142 14.05 0.42 -5.96
CA ALA A 142 13.01 -0.47 -5.43
C ALA A 142 11.97 0.28 -4.59
N MET A 143 12.45 1.13 -3.67
CA MET A 143 11.59 2.01 -2.85
C MET A 143 10.70 2.88 -3.73
N PHE A 144 11.28 3.55 -4.71
CA PHE A 144 10.54 4.40 -5.64
C PHE A 144 9.44 3.62 -6.36
N LEU A 145 9.75 2.42 -6.86
CA LEU A 145 8.77 1.59 -7.57
C LEU A 145 7.57 1.22 -6.68
N VAL A 146 7.83 0.84 -5.43
CA VAL A 146 6.77 0.50 -4.46
C VAL A 146 5.93 1.72 -4.10
N VAL A 147 6.57 2.86 -3.86
CA VAL A 147 5.89 4.14 -3.62
C VAL A 147 5.00 4.51 -4.81
N PHE A 148 5.54 4.45 -6.02
CA PHE A 148 4.85 4.79 -7.25
C PHE A 148 3.61 3.90 -7.46
N ALA A 149 3.76 2.58 -7.32
CA ALA A 149 2.65 1.63 -7.44
C ALA A 149 1.56 1.87 -6.37
N SER A 150 1.96 2.21 -5.15
CA SER A 150 1.03 2.52 -4.04
C SER A 150 0.24 3.80 -4.29
N VAL A 151 0.93 4.84 -4.72
CA VAL A 151 0.35 6.13 -5.09
C VAL A 151 -0.65 5.98 -6.23
N TRP A 152 -0.29 5.25 -7.29
CA TRP A 152 -1.17 4.99 -8.43
C TRP A 152 -2.51 4.39 -8.00
N LYS A 153 -2.50 3.44 -7.04
CA LYS A 153 -3.74 2.87 -6.49
C LYS A 153 -4.52 3.86 -5.61
N GLN A 154 -3.82 4.63 -4.77
CA GLN A 154 -4.45 5.57 -3.85
C GLN A 154 -5.25 6.65 -4.59
N ILE A 155 -4.72 7.12 -5.72
CA ILE A 155 -5.39 8.08 -6.62
C ILE A 155 -6.74 7.55 -7.09
N SER A 156 -6.77 6.32 -7.60
CA SER A 156 -8.00 5.69 -8.09
C SER A 156 -9.03 5.48 -6.99
N TYR A 157 -8.58 5.10 -5.79
CA TYR A 157 -9.46 4.96 -4.62
C TYR A 157 -10.09 6.30 -4.23
N ASN A 158 -9.28 7.34 -4.06
CA ASN A 158 -9.75 8.68 -3.68
C ASN A 158 -10.74 9.22 -4.72
N PHE A 159 -10.45 9.07 -6.02
CA PHE A 159 -11.35 9.49 -7.09
C PHE A 159 -12.72 8.83 -6.98
N LEU A 160 -12.77 7.51 -6.77
CA LEU A 160 -14.03 6.76 -6.63
C LEU A 160 -14.81 7.17 -5.39
N PHE A 161 -14.14 7.30 -4.25
CA PHE A 161 -14.76 7.71 -3.00
C PHE A 161 -15.47 9.07 -3.12
N PHE A 162 -14.87 10.04 -3.82
CA PHE A 162 -15.49 11.34 -4.06
C PHE A 162 -16.48 11.38 -5.23
N TYR A 163 -16.30 10.53 -6.25
CA TYR A 163 -17.15 10.54 -7.44
C TYR A 163 -18.47 9.79 -7.23
N VAL A 164 -18.43 8.59 -6.62
CA VAL A 164 -19.60 7.71 -6.49
C VAL A 164 -20.76 8.38 -5.74
N PRO A 165 -20.55 9.05 -4.59
CA PRO A 165 -21.65 9.74 -3.89
C PRO A 165 -22.25 10.88 -4.73
N ARG A 166 -21.42 11.67 -5.44
CA ARG A 166 -21.91 12.76 -6.31
C ARG A 166 -22.72 12.23 -7.49
N ALA A 167 -22.28 11.13 -8.10
CA ALA A 167 -22.99 10.47 -9.19
C ALA A 167 -24.31 9.83 -8.75
N ALA A 168 -24.38 9.32 -7.51
CA ALA A 168 -25.61 8.75 -6.94
C ALA A 168 -26.67 9.81 -6.60
N ILE A 169 -26.27 11.02 -6.20
CA ILE A 169 -27.18 12.13 -5.86
C ILE A 169 -27.74 12.83 -7.12
N HIS A 170 -26.97 12.90 -8.21
CA HIS A 170 -27.39 13.48 -9.49
C HIS A 170 -27.34 12.43 -10.62
N PRO A 171 -28.29 11.48 -10.67
CA PRO A 171 -28.43 10.65 -11.84
C PRO A 171 -28.81 11.54 -13.06
N PRO A 172 -28.35 11.22 -14.28
CA PRO A 172 -28.57 12.04 -15.49
C PRO A 172 -30.04 12.08 -16.00
N PHE A 173 -31.04 12.02 -15.12
CA PHE A 173 -32.46 12.13 -15.44
C PHE A 173 -33.03 13.54 -15.22
N VAL A 174 -32.26 14.58 -15.51
CA VAL A 174 -32.78 15.97 -15.58
C VAL A 174 -32.81 16.41 -17.04
N ASP A 175 -33.63 15.75 -17.86
CA ASP A 175 -34.05 16.33 -19.14
C ASP A 175 -35.34 15.71 -19.71
N ARG A 176 -36.39 15.57 -18.88
CA ARG A 176 -37.71 15.14 -19.36
C ARG A 176 -38.90 15.86 -18.73
N SER A 177 -38.71 17.09 -18.27
CA SER A 177 -39.81 17.92 -17.73
C SER A 177 -39.86 19.35 -18.28
N ARG A 178 -39.13 19.67 -19.37
CA ARG A 178 -39.20 20.97 -20.05
C ARG A 178 -39.89 20.94 -21.42
N SER A 179 -40.74 19.95 -21.66
CA SER A 179 -41.65 19.93 -22.81
C SER A 179 -43.11 19.90 -22.32
N HIS A 180 -43.56 21.04 -21.79
CA HIS A 180 -44.96 21.43 -21.77
C HIS A 180 -45.04 22.93 -22.05
#